data_AF-W5NJU2-F1
#
_entry.id   AF-W5NJU2-F1
#
_cell.length_a   1.000
_cell.length_b   1.000
_cell.length_c   1.000
_cell.angle_alpha   90.00
_cell.angle_beta   90.00
_cell.angle_gamma   90.00
#
_symmetry.space_group_name_H-M   'P 1'
#
loop_
_entity.id
_entity.type
_entity.pdbx_description
1 polymer ?
#
loop_
_entity_poly.entity_id
_entity_poly.type
_entity_poly.pdbx_seq_one_letter_code
_entity_poly.pdbx_strand_id
1 'polypeptide(L)'
;MMFLKCPRTKLSVWAALCVFVLCWLYIFPVYRLPSDKEIVNVVFKAGERYNYNQSCLAIEDFRKLLRDCCDPRNLFSVTKQNAPPGKILWYDGEFYYSHTVNNDSYSLFIEETPFQQPLKKCSVVGNGGILKHSGCGKEIDRADFIMRCNLPPLSEDYREDVGTKTHLVTANPSIIEKR
;
A
#
# COMPACT_ATOMS: atom_id res chain seq x y z
N MET A 1 44.68 -39.73 -17.69
CA MET A 1 43.95 -38.52 -17.24
C MET A 1 42.88 -38.98 -16.26
N MET A 2 43.08 -38.70 -14.96
CA MET A 2 42.22 -39.17 -13.88
C MET A 2 40.83 -38.52 -13.97
N PHE A 3 39.79 -39.33 -14.19
CA PHE A 3 38.43 -38.91 -13.93
C PHE A 3 38.26 -38.74 -12.41
N LEU A 4 38.20 -37.50 -11.92
CA LEU A 4 37.70 -37.22 -10.58
C LEU A 4 36.23 -37.65 -10.53
N LYS A 5 35.97 -38.85 -10.00
CA LYS A 5 34.65 -39.24 -9.52
C LYS A 5 34.33 -38.35 -8.33
N CYS A 6 33.53 -37.31 -8.54
CA CYS A 6 32.93 -36.54 -7.46
C CYS A 6 31.95 -37.50 -6.73
N PRO A 7 32.16 -37.84 -5.45
CA PRO A 7 31.25 -38.72 -4.74
C PRO A 7 29.96 -37.94 -4.51
N ARG A 8 28.86 -38.35 -5.15
CA ARG A 8 27.51 -37.93 -4.76
C ARG A 8 27.23 -38.55 -3.40
N THR A 9 27.70 -37.90 -2.33
CA THR A 9 27.22 -38.14 -0.98
C THR A 9 25.73 -37.83 -0.99
N LYS A 10 24.90 -38.87 -0.80
CA LYS A 10 23.46 -38.68 -0.54
C LYS A 10 23.37 -37.84 0.73
N LEU A 11 22.98 -36.57 0.60
CA LEU A 11 22.71 -35.72 1.74
C LEU A 11 21.66 -36.44 2.58
N SER A 12 22.02 -36.78 3.82
CA SER A 12 21.09 -37.42 4.76
C SER A 12 19.81 -36.59 4.81
N VAL A 13 18.63 -37.25 4.80
CA VAL A 13 17.33 -36.56 4.90
C VAL A 13 17.31 -35.61 6.10
N TRP A 14 17.97 -35.98 7.20
CA TRP A 14 18.16 -35.13 8.38
C TRP A 14 19.02 -33.90 8.12
N ALA A 15 20.08 -34.01 7.32
CA ALA A 15 20.90 -32.88 6.93
C ALA A 15 20.15 -31.93 5.98
N ALA A 16 19.36 -32.48 5.05
CA ALA A 16 18.48 -31.69 4.19
C ALA A 16 17.39 -30.95 5.00
N LEU A 17 16.75 -31.62 5.94
CA LEU A 17 15.77 -31.02 6.86
C LEU A 17 16.39 -29.93 7.73
N CYS A 18 17.59 -30.15 8.28
CA CYS A 18 18.31 -29.11 9.03
C CYS A 18 18.61 -27.88 8.17
N VAL A 19 19.09 -28.05 6.94
CA VAL A 19 19.33 -26.91 6.03
C VAL A 19 18.02 -26.19 5.70
N PHE A 20 16.93 -26.92 5.46
CA PHE A 20 15.62 -26.33 5.26
C PHE A 20 15.15 -25.53 6.47
N VAL A 21 15.24 -26.09 7.68
CA VAL A 21 14.87 -25.41 8.92
C VAL A 21 15.75 -24.19 9.18
N LEU A 22 17.05 -24.28 8.96
CA LEU A 22 17.97 -23.15 9.10
C LEU A 22 17.71 -22.06 8.06
N CYS A 23 17.47 -22.43 6.80
CA CYS A 23 17.04 -21.48 5.77
C CYS A 23 15.69 -20.86 6.13
N TRP A 24 14.74 -21.62 6.65
CA TRP A 24 13.45 -21.10 7.09
C TRP A 24 13.62 -20.14 8.26
N LEU A 25 14.42 -20.48 9.26
CA LEU A 25 14.76 -19.62 10.39
C LEU A 25 15.57 -18.38 9.99
N TYR A 26 16.31 -18.40 8.88
CA TYR A 26 17.10 -17.27 8.39
C TYR A 26 16.33 -16.37 7.42
N ILE A 27 15.50 -16.94 6.54
CA ILE A 27 14.74 -16.23 5.51
C ILE A 27 13.46 -15.62 6.11
N PHE A 28 12.78 -16.33 7.01
CA PHE A 28 11.50 -15.88 7.56
C PHE A 28 11.59 -14.61 8.43
N PRO A 29 12.61 -14.37 9.29
CA PRO A 29 12.71 -13.14 10.05
C PRO A 29 13.10 -11.91 9.20
N VAL A 30 13.87 -12.10 8.12
CA VAL A 30 14.39 -10.98 7.31
C VAL A 30 13.29 -10.30 6.48
N TYR A 31 12.22 -11.02 6.14
CA TYR A 31 11.08 -10.49 5.37
C TYR A 31 9.78 -10.40 6.16
N ARG A 32 9.81 -10.63 7.48
CA ARG A 32 8.61 -10.52 8.31
C ARG A 32 8.25 -9.04 8.50
N LEU A 33 7.05 -8.68 8.08
CA LEU A 33 6.43 -7.41 8.47
C LEU A 33 6.30 -7.36 10.01
N PRO A 34 6.76 -6.27 10.66
CA PRO A 34 6.65 -6.15 12.11
C PRO A 34 5.17 -6.19 12.51
N SER A 35 4.90 -6.82 13.64
CA SER A 35 3.56 -6.81 14.24
C SER A 35 3.16 -5.39 14.67
N ASP A 36 1.85 -5.16 14.77
CA ASP A 36 1.27 -3.94 15.31
C ASP A 36 1.88 -3.55 16.67
N LYS A 37 2.08 -4.52 17.57
CA LYS A 37 2.70 -4.30 18.89
C LYS A 37 4.15 -3.81 18.78
N GLU A 38 4.92 -4.35 17.84
CA GLU A 38 6.30 -3.93 17.61
C GLU A 38 6.33 -2.51 17.05
N ILE A 39 5.46 -2.18 16.09
CA ILE A 39 5.35 -0.83 15.52
C ILE A 39 4.95 0.17 16.60
N VAL A 40 3.90 -0.14 17.36
CA VAL A 40 3.38 0.74 18.43
C VAL A 40 4.45 1.02 19.47
N ASN A 41 5.22 0.00 19.89
CA ASN A 41 6.33 0.20 20.82
C ASN A 41 7.44 1.10 20.26
N VAL A 42 7.74 1.01 18.95
CA VAL A 42 8.70 1.91 18.30
C VAL A 42 8.16 3.35 18.26
N VAL A 43 6.88 3.53 17.93
CA VAL A 43 6.24 4.84 17.88
C VAL A 43 6.21 5.49 19.27
N PHE A 44 5.84 4.76 20.32
CA PHE A 44 5.85 5.30 21.69
C PHE A 44 7.25 5.62 22.20
N LYS A 45 8.29 4.92 21.73
CA LYS A 45 9.69 5.21 22.06
C LYS A 45 10.25 6.42 21.31
N ALA A 46 9.61 6.88 20.23
CA ALA A 46 10.09 7.98 19.40
C ALA A 46 9.98 9.37 20.09
N GLY A 47 9.45 9.45 21.32
CA GLY A 47 9.31 10.69 22.09
C GLY A 47 8.14 11.57 21.61
N GLU A 48 8.05 12.80 22.14
CA GLU A 48 6.94 13.73 21.84
C GLU A 48 7.00 14.32 20.42
N ARG A 49 8.15 14.26 19.75
CA ARG A 49 8.34 14.82 18.41
C ARG A 49 9.02 13.81 17.49
N TYR A 50 8.30 13.43 16.44
CA TYR A 50 8.89 12.70 15.33
C TYR A 50 9.73 13.65 14.48
N ASN A 51 11.05 13.46 14.48
CA ASN A 51 11.91 14.09 13.50
C ASN A 51 11.97 13.19 12.28
N TYR A 52 11.55 13.70 11.13
CA TYR A 52 11.70 13.01 9.86
C TYR A 52 13.18 12.86 9.55
N ASN A 53 13.75 11.72 9.95
CA ASN A 53 15.09 11.34 9.53
C ASN A 53 14.99 10.85 8.09
N GLN A 54 15.45 11.69 7.18
CA GLN A 54 15.62 11.37 5.77
C GLN A 54 16.80 10.42 5.57
N SER A 55 16.83 9.30 6.29
CA SER A 55 17.65 8.17 5.90
C SER A 55 17.05 7.65 4.59
N CYS A 56 17.48 8.22 3.45
CA CYS A 56 16.95 7.90 2.12
C CYS A 56 16.88 6.38 1.91
N LEU A 57 17.85 5.64 2.44
CA LEU A 57 17.98 4.20 2.33
C LEU A 57 16.71 3.44 2.74
N ALA A 58 16.17 3.65 3.95
CA ALA A 58 15.02 2.87 4.42
C ALA A 58 13.72 3.17 3.62
N ILE A 59 13.52 4.44 3.25
CA ILE A 59 12.36 4.85 2.45
C ILE A 59 12.50 4.37 1.00
N GLU A 60 13.70 4.43 0.43
CA GLU A 60 13.99 3.96 -0.92
C GLU A 60 13.87 2.44 -1.01
N ASP A 61 14.34 1.70 -0.01
CA ASP A 61 14.20 0.25 0.10
C ASP A 61 12.72 -0.14 0.18
N PHE A 62 11.94 0.53 1.03
CA PHE A 62 10.50 0.28 1.10
C PHE A 62 9.78 0.60 -0.22
N ARG A 63 10.12 1.72 -0.86
CA ARG A 63 9.59 2.07 -2.19
C ARG A 63 9.99 1.05 -3.25
N LYS A 64 11.20 0.49 -3.17
CA LYS A 64 11.66 -0.58 -4.06
C LYS A 64 10.85 -1.85 -3.84
N LEU A 65 10.68 -2.28 -2.60
CA LEU A 65 9.86 -3.43 -2.25
C LEU A 65 8.43 -3.30 -2.81
N LEU A 66 7.81 -2.13 -2.67
CA LEU A 66 6.46 -1.87 -3.22
C LEU A 66 6.43 -1.93 -4.75
N ARG A 67 7.44 -1.38 -5.44
CA ARG A 67 7.54 -1.47 -6.90
C ARG A 67 7.70 -2.92 -7.36
N ASP A 68 8.55 -3.68 -6.69
CA ASP A 68 8.89 -5.05 -7.08
C ASP A 68 7.72 -6.02 -6.79
N CYS A 69 6.96 -5.79 -5.71
CA CYS A 69 5.79 -6.62 -5.38
C CYS A 69 4.59 -6.35 -6.28
N CYS A 70 4.22 -5.07 -6.42
CA CYS A 70 2.83 -4.75 -6.71
C CYS A 70 2.64 -3.67 -7.79
N ASP A 71 3.71 -3.18 -8.41
CA ASP A 71 3.69 -2.15 -9.48
C ASP A 71 2.63 -1.05 -9.28
N PRO A 72 2.72 -0.27 -8.18
CA PRO A 72 1.71 0.73 -7.84
C PRO A 72 1.62 1.85 -8.86
N ARG A 73 2.55 1.97 -9.82
CA ARG A 73 2.44 2.98 -10.88
C ARG A 73 1.37 2.59 -11.89
N ASN A 74 1.35 1.32 -12.29
CA ASN A 74 0.45 0.83 -13.33
C ASN A 74 -0.81 0.17 -12.77
N LEU A 75 -0.78 -0.34 -11.54
CA LEU A 75 -1.87 -1.11 -10.93
C LEU A 75 -2.65 -0.33 -9.85
N PHE A 76 -2.35 0.96 -9.64
CA PHE A 76 -3.07 1.77 -8.66
C PHE A 76 -4.56 1.94 -8.96
N SER A 77 -4.91 2.09 -10.24
CA SER A 77 -6.31 2.23 -10.67
C SER A 77 -6.52 1.50 -12.00
N VAL A 78 -7.76 1.14 -12.28
CA VAL A 78 -8.13 0.58 -13.58
C VAL A 78 -8.09 1.71 -14.61
N THR A 79 -7.29 1.52 -15.66
CA THR A 79 -7.12 2.48 -16.76
C THR A 79 -7.41 1.80 -18.09
N LYS A 80 -7.63 2.61 -19.13
CA LYS A 80 -7.79 2.09 -20.50
C LYS A 80 -6.57 1.32 -21.00
N GLN A 81 -5.37 1.61 -20.46
CA GLN A 81 -4.13 0.92 -20.81
C GLN A 81 -4.01 -0.45 -20.14
N ASN A 82 -4.37 -0.58 -18.86
CA ASN A 82 -4.19 -1.83 -18.11
C ASN A 82 -5.40 -2.78 -18.20
N ALA A 83 -6.56 -2.27 -18.62
CA ALA A 83 -7.81 -3.04 -18.74
C ALA A 83 -8.53 -2.77 -20.09
N PRO A 84 -8.00 -3.31 -21.21
CA PRO A 84 -8.64 -3.21 -22.52
C PRO A 84 -9.95 -4.01 -22.59
N PRO A 85 -10.82 -3.76 -23.59
CA PRO A 85 -12.03 -4.54 -23.80
C PRO A 85 -11.76 -6.05 -23.87
N GLY A 86 -12.60 -6.85 -23.22
CA GLY A 86 -12.44 -8.30 -23.08
C GLY A 86 -11.56 -8.76 -21.90
N LYS A 87 -10.86 -7.85 -21.22
CA LYS A 87 -10.14 -8.16 -19.97
C LYS A 87 -11.13 -8.58 -18.88
N ILE A 88 -10.78 -9.60 -18.09
CA ILE A 88 -11.56 -10.03 -16.92
C ILE A 88 -10.96 -9.41 -15.67
N LEU A 89 -11.76 -8.62 -14.94
CA LEU A 89 -11.42 -8.02 -13.66
C LEU A 89 -12.05 -8.86 -12.54
N TRP A 90 -11.23 -9.38 -11.64
CA TRP A 90 -11.68 -10.21 -10.52
C TRP A 90 -11.90 -9.37 -9.27
N TYR A 91 -12.92 -9.72 -8.48
CA TYR A 91 -13.17 -9.06 -7.20
C TYR A 91 -12.39 -9.76 -6.08
N ASP A 92 -11.51 -9.04 -5.41
CA ASP A 92 -10.69 -9.59 -4.31
C ASP A 92 -11.52 -10.08 -3.12
N GLY A 93 -12.67 -9.45 -2.86
CA GLY A 93 -13.58 -9.82 -1.77
C GLY A 93 -14.64 -10.86 -2.14
N GLU A 94 -14.81 -11.15 -3.43
CA GLU A 94 -15.90 -11.98 -3.96
C GLU A 94 -15.35 -12.97 -5.01
N PHE A 95 -14.75 -14.06 -4.53
CA PHE A 95 -13.92 -14.99 -5.34
C PHE A 95 -14.57 -15.57 -6.61
N TYR A 96 -15.90 -15.57 -6.70
CA TYR A 96 -16.64 -16.10 -7.85
C TYR A 96 -17.20 -15.03 -8.78
N TYR A 97 -17.01 -13.77 -8.43
CA TYR A 97 -17.50 -12.65 -9.22
C TYR A 97 -16.36 -12.05 -10.02
N SER A 98 -16.67 -11.69 -11.25
CA SER A 98 -15.76 -10.97 -12.13
C SER A 98 -16.55 -10.08 -13.06
N HIS A 99 -15.87 -9.06 -13.58
CA HIS A 99 -16.41 -8.15 -14.59
C HIS A 99 -15.57 -8.24 -15.85
N THR A 100 -16.19 -8.62 -16.97
CA THR A 100 -15.54 -8.53 -18.28
C THR A 100 -15.69 -7.12 -18.82
N VAL A 101 -14.57 -6.47 -19.12
CA VAL A 101 -14.56 -5.11 -19.66
C VAL A 101 -15.29 -5.08 -21.00
N ASN A 102 -16.40 -4.34 -21.03
CA ASN A 102 -17.20 -4.05 -22.21
C ASN A 102 -17.06 -2.56 -22.60
N ASN A 103 -17.70 -2.12 -23.69
CA ASN A 103 -17.60 -0.73 -24.14
C ASN A 103 -18.11 0.27 -23.10
N ASP A 104 -19.17 -0.06 -22.36
CA ASP A 104 -19.77 0.84 -21.36
C ASP A 104 -18.80 1.09 -20.20
N SER A 105 -18.24 0.03 -19.63
CA SER A 105 -17.24 0.14 -18.56
C SER A 105 -15.93 0.77 -19.04
N TYR A 106 -15.45 0.40 -20.23
CA TYR A 106 -14.24 0.98 -20.82
C TYR A 106 -14.36 2.49 -21.03
N SER A 107 -15.57 3.00 -21.33
CA SER A 107 -15.82 4.44 -21.49
C SER A 107 -15.63 5.24 -20.20
N LEU A 108 -15.78 4.61 -19.03
CA LEU A 108 -15.63 5.24 -17.71
C LEU A 108 -14.18 5.24 -17.22
N PHE A 109 -13.32 4.40 -17.79
CA PHE A 109 -11.93 4.31 -17.35
C PHE A 109 -11.14 5.54 -17.75
N ILE A 110 -10.23 5.96 -16.87
CA ILE A 110 -9.28 7.03 -17.17
C ILE A 110 -8.20 6.52 -18.13
N GLU A 111 -7.60 7.42 -18.91
CA GLU A 111 -6.48 7.08 -19.80
C GLU A 111 -5.26 6.62 -19.00
N GLU A 112 -4.84 7.46 -18.05
CA GLU A 112 -3.70 7.23 -17.16
C GLU A 112 -3.99 7.80 -15.77
N THR A 113 -3.29 7.31 -14.76
CA THR A 113 -3.43 7.82 -13.39
C THR A 113 -2.81 9.23 -13.31
N PRO A 114 -3.57 10.29 -12.96
CA PRO A 114 -3.15 11.68 -13.13
C PRO A 114 -2.29 12.20 -11.97
N PHE A 115 -1.24 11.48 -11.58
CA PHE A 115 -0.33 11.94 -10.52
C PHE A 115 0.72 12.90 -11.08
N GLN A 116 0.63 14.17 -10.72
CA GLN A 116 1.68 15.16 -10.97
C GLN A 116 2.87 14.87 -10.04
N GLN A 117 4.00 14.46 -10.62
CA GLN A 117 5.23 14.18 -9.88
C GLN A 117 6.21 15.36 -9.99
N PRO A 118 6.99 15.66 -8.92
CA PRO A 118 7.09 14.94 -7.66
C PRO A 118 6.17 15.49 -6.54
N LEU A 119 5.47 14.58 -5.84
CA LEU A 119 4.75 14.89 -4.60
C LEU A 119 5.74 14.84 -3.42
N LYS A 120 6.00 15.99 -2.78
CA LYS A 120 7.01 16.07 -1.69
C LYS A 120 6.39 15.82 -0.32
N LYS A 121 5.23 16.41 -0.05
CA LYS A 121 4.47 16.24 1.20
C LYS A 121 3.07 15.73 0.91
N CYS A 122 2.72 14.58 1.47
CA CYS A 122 1.39 13.97 1.34
C CYS A 122 0.71 13.85 2.71
N SER A 123 -0.61 14.02 2.74
CA SER A 123 -1.46 13.68 3.89
C SER A 123 -2.42 12.56 3.53
N VAL A 124 -2.38 11.46 4.29
CA VAL A 124 -3.35 10.37 4.20
C VAL A 124 -4.24 10.47 5.43
N VAL A 125 -5.50 10.86 5.23
CA VAL A 125 -6.42 11.19 6.31
C VAL A 125 -7.47 10.10 6.42
N GLY A 126 -7.37 9.29 7.47
CA GLY A 126 -8.38 8.31 7.83
C GLY A 126 -9.57 8.94 8.56
N ASN A 127 -10.56 8.12 8.91
CA ASN A 127 -11.81 8.56 9.56
C ASN A 127 -11.82 8.26 11.06
N GLY A 128 -10.65 8.24 11.71
CA GLY A 128 -10.52 7.94 13.13
C GLY A 128 -11.05 9.08 13.99
N GLY A 129 -11.81 8.75 15.04
CA GLY A 129 -12.37 9.74 15.97
C GLY A 129 -11.33 10.59 16.72
N ILE A 130 -10.05 10.16 16.72
CA ILE A 130 -8.92 10.92 17.27
C ILE A 130 -8.73 12.29 16.61
N LEU A 131 -9.24 12.49 15.39
CA LEU A 131 -9.15 13.77 14.70
C LEU A 131 -10.09 14.84 15.30
N LYS A 132 -11.14 14.44 16.01
CA LYS A 132 -12.11 15.39 16.58
C LYS A 132 -11.45 16.26 17.66
N HIS A 133 -11.62 17.56 17.56
CA HIS A 133 -10.98 18.58 18.41
C HIS A 133 -9.45 18.58 18.36
N SER A 134 -8.85 18.05 17.28
CA SER A 134 -7.40 18.03 17.11
C SER A 134 -6.85 19.35 16.58
N GLY A 135 -7.66 20.14 15.85
CA GLY A 135 -7.19 21.35 15.17
C GLY A 135 -6.18 21.08 14.04
N CYS A 136 -6.06 19.83 13.57
CA CYS A 136 -5.07 19.42 12.56
C CYS A 136 -5.38 19.92 11.13
N GLY A 137 -6.55 20.50 10.88
CA GLY A 137 -7.06 20.77 9.53
C GLY A 137 -6.13 21.65 8.69
N LYS A 138 -5.57 22.71 9.29
CA LYS A 138 -4.60 23.60 8.62
C LYS A 138 -3.29 22.89 8.30
N GLU A 139 -2.86 21.94 9.11
CA GLU A 139 -1.64 21.18 8.85
C GLU A 139 -1.84 20.15 7.73
N ILE A 140 -3.01 19.51 7.71
CA ILE A 140 -3.44 18.60 6.64
C ILE A 140 -3.48 19.34 5.29
N ASP A 141 -4.13 20.51 5.25
CA ASP A 141 -4.32 21.27 4.01
C ASP A 141 -3.02 21.86 3.43
N ARG A 142 -1.91 21.86 4.20
CA ARG A 142 -0.56 22.27 3.73
C ARG A 142 0.12 21.22 2.85
N ALA A 143 -0.40 20.00 2.73
CA ALA A 143 0.21 18.98 1.88
C ALA A 143 0.01 19.29 0.38
N ASP A 144 0.95 18.80 -0.43
CA ASP A 144 0.90 18.87 -1.89
C ASP A 144 -0.17 17.93 -2.44
N PHE A 145 -0.38 16.80 -1.77
CA PHE A 145 -1.38 15.80 -2.12
C PHE A 145 -2.11 15.28 -0.88
N ILE A 146 -3.44 15.12 -0.98
CA ILE A 146 -4.29 14.75 0.15
C ILE A 146 -5.21 13.64 -0.29
N MET A 147 -5.06 12.48 0.35
CA MET A 147 -5.90 11.30 0.17
C MET A 147 -6.84 11.14 1.37
N ARG A 148 -8.12 10.94 1.10
CA ARG A 148 -9.16 10.67 2.10
C ARG A 148 -9.85 9.34 1.83
N CYS A 149 -10.50 8.79 2.85
CA CYS A 149 -11.12 7.47 2.77
C CYS A 149 -12.65 7.54 2.84
N ASN A 150 -13.34 6.88 1.91
CA ASN A 150 -14.77 6.60 1.94
C ASN A 150 -15.69 7.82 2.05
N LEU A 151 -15.43 8.86 1.25
CA LEU A 151 -16.23 10.09 1.17
C LEU A 151 -16.60 10.68 2.54
N PRO A 152 -15.62 11.03 3.39
CA PRO A 152 -15.92 11.51 4.73
C PRO A 152 -16.61 12.88 4.68
N PRO A 153 -17.47 13.20 5.66
CA PRO A 153 -18.07 14.53 5.75
C PRO A 153 -16.98 15.57 6.03
N LEU A 154 -17.01 16.67 5.26
CA LEU A 154 -16.14 17.84 5.45
C LEU A 154 -16.99 19.07 5.80
N SER A 155 -18.11 18.86 6.51
CA SER A 155 -18.98 19.94 6.99
C SER A 155 -18.22 20.90 7.92
N GLU A 156 -18.76 22.10 8.11
CA GLU A 156 -18.13 23.16 8.91
C GLU A 156 -17.66 22.68 10.29
N ASP A 157 -18.43 21.78 10.93
CA ASP A 157 -18.11 21.19 12.24
C ASP A 157 -16.78 20.41 12.28
N TYR A 158 -16.26 19.96 11.13
CA TYR A 158 -15.04 19.16 11.06
C TYR A 158 -13.86 19.90 10.40
N ARG A 159 -14.08 21.04 9.75
CA ARG A 159 -13.05 21.70 8.92
C ARG A 159 -11.79 22.06 9.69
N GLU A 160 -11.94 22.53 10.93
CA GLU A 160 -10.80 22.88 11.79
C GLU A 160 -9.95 21.66 12.14
N ASP A 161 -10.56 20.48 12.21
CA ASP A 161 -9.93 19.23 12.60
C ASP A 161 -9.32 18.47 11.41
N VAL A 162 -10.06 18.40 10.29
CA VAL A 162 -9.69 17.52 9.17
C VAL A 162 -9.33 18.27 7.90
N GLY A 163 -9.50 19.59 7.85
CA GLY A 163 -9.24 20.41 6.67
C GLY A 163 -10.30 20.22 5.59
N THR A 164 -10.07 20.86 4.44
CA THR A 164 -11.06 20.95 3.35
C THR A 164 -10.50 20.51 2.00
N LYS A 165 -9.18 20.56 1.84
CA LYS A 165 -8.52 20.21 0.59
C LYS A 165 -8.50 18.69 0.43
N THR A 166 -8.81 18.23 -0.78
CA THR A 166 -8.86 16.80 -1.14
C THR A 166 -8.42 16.67 -2.59
N HIS A 167 -7.45 15.79 -2.86
CA HIS A 167 -7.00 15.48 -4.22
C HIS A 167 -7.45 14.09 -4.67
N LEU A 168 -7.55 13.15 -3.72
CA LEU A 168 -8.06 11.80 -3.94
C LEU A 168 -8.96 11.41 -2.78
N VAL A 169 -10.06 10.75 -3.09
CA VAL A 169 -10.94 10.15 -2.09
C VAL A 169 -11.39 8.78 -2.56
N THR A 170 -11.33 7.78 -1.68
CA THR A 170 -11.94 6.49 -1.98
C THR A 170 -13.44 6.55 -1.76
N ALA A 171 -14.20 5.78 -2.52
CA ALA A 171 -15.63 5.64 -2.34
C ALA A 171 -15.99 4.18 -2.59
N ASN A 172 -16.52 3.50 -1.56
CA ASN A 172 -17.16 2.21 -1.80
C ASN A 172 -18.49 2.46 -2.54
N PRO A 173 -18.83 1.69 -3.60
CA PRO A 173 -20.07 1.88 -4.36
C PRO A 173 -21.34 1.89 -3.49
N SER A 174 -21.39 1.10 -2.41
CA SER A 174 -22.52 1.06 -1.48
C SER A 174 -22.78 2.40 -0.78
N ILE A 175 -21.80 3.30 -0.72
CA ILE A 175 -21.97 4.66 -0.17
C ILE A 175 -22.72 5.53 -1.18
N ILE A 176 -22.49 5.33 -2.47
CA ILE A 176 -23.13 6.10 -3.55
C ILE A 176 -24.60 5.68 -3.67
N GLU A 177 -24.88 4.38 -3.57
CA GLU A 177 -26.27 3.86 -3.64
C GLU A 177 -27.15 4.30 -2.47
N LYS A 178 -26.55 4.49 -1.29
CA LYS A 178 -27.28 4.85 -0.06
C LYS A 178 -27.48 6.36 0.13
N ARG A 179 -26.91 7.18 -0.74
CA ARG A 179 -26.91 8.64 -0.62
C ARG A 179 -27.99 9.25 -1.52
#